data_AF-A0AAU8NET5-F1
#
_entry.id   AF-A0AAU8NET5-F1
#
_cell.length_a   1.000
_cell.length_b   1.000
_cell.length_c   1.000
_cell.angle_alpha   90.00
_cell.angle_beta   90.00
_cell.angle_gamma   90.00
#
_symmetry.space_group_name_H-M   'P 1'
#
loop_
_entity.id
_entity.type
_entity.pdbx_description
1 polymer ?
#
loop_
_entity_poly.entity_id
_entity_poly.type
_entity_poly.pdbx_seq_one_letter_code
_entity_poly.pdbx_strand_id
1 'polypeptide(L)'
;MNLKIRVGRFTAAVLIAVIGVLLILDKQWGTDYLYEIVDWWPFLLVALGVEWIILFLWTRRRGSRDSDRSAQSDERQKIRFRPDAKGILTSLILTASVFIVTEQDHYMHLWNRVSLNLGAASMDYSQAAGYKEEKETIGVPVGMDTSNIVVEGVNGDISLQRGDTDEIQVKTVVWVDQTSDVQAKAVAAASFVEAEGTKVIHIKATGKAYGENEKTQPRMNMTVIVPDDRRFNLDIRTSNGAILLNRPEAISTIFAETGNGRIRITNAVGDIKGKTLNGDVIIAKAIGNVDMDSNRGDMKARGVSGDVNLTTQVGSISITDSFGEFTADTRNGNITLDGANLGVKAQSLNGSINIVSTKVGGDWDVYSAVGAINVMIPERGDYSLTGSSSYGDLRTDMPFNVKNKTIEGQLGEGEYTIKIEGNSDLAVQRNPDVPVPETNRIETSETNADGQQETDGGTNPQGNTTEVPTSPR
;
A
#
# COMPACT_ATOMS: atom_id res chain seq x y z
N MET A 1 -55.57 32.63 -0.06
CA MET A 1 -54.63 32.27 1.04
C MET A 1 -53.63 31.25 0.49
N ASN A 2 -52.37 31.62 0.27
CA ASN A 2 -51.39 30.71 -0.35
C ASN A 2 -50.97 29.61 0.64
N LEU A 3 -51.47 28.38 0.47
CA LEU A 3 -50.97 27.21 1.19
C LEU A 3 -49.55 26.89 0.72
N LYS A 4 -48.56 27.19 1.56
CA LYS A 4 -47.15 26.88 1.33
C LYS A 4 -46.86 25.49 1.90
N ILE A 5 -46.68 24.49 1.04
CA ILE A 5 -46.26 23.15 1.45
C ILE A 5 -44.73 23.09 1.42
N ARG A 6 -44.13 22.76 2.56
CA ARG A 6 -42.68 22.63 2.73
C ARG A 6 -42.26 21.18 2.51
N VAL A 7 -41.39 20.95 1.54
CA VAL A 7 -40.89 19.60 1.19
C VAL A 7 -39.56 19.36 1.91
N GLY A 8 -39.36 18.14 2.44
CA GLY A 8 -38.12 17.72 3.10
C GLY A 8 -38.21 17.63 4.62
N ARG A 9 -39.36 17.96 5.22
CA ARG A 9 -39.57 17.84 6.67
C ARG A 9 -39.81 16.40 7.10
N PHE A 10 -40.50 15.61 6.29
CA PHE A 10 -40.78 14.22 6.61
C PHE A 10 -39.53 13.38 6.46
N THR A 11 -38.77 13.55 5.37
CA THR A 11 -37.45 12.91 5.21
C THR A 11 -36.48 13.30 6.31
N ALA A 12 -36.40 14.58 6.70
CA ALA A 12 -35.56 15.01 7.82
C ALA A 12 -35.96 14.37 9.17
N ALA A 13 -37.26 14.27 9.46
CA ALA A 13 -37.74 13.64 10.69
C ALA A 13 -37.52 12.12 10.70
N VAL A 14 -37.75 11.46 9.56
CA VAL A 14 -37.49 10.02 9.40
C VAL A 14 -36.00 9.73 9.54
N LEU A 15 -35.14 10.56 8.94
CA LEU A 15 -33.69 10.43 9.06
C LEU A 15 -33.25 10.44 10.53
N ILE A 16 -33.69 11.46 11.30
CA ILE A 16 -33.36 11.58 12.73
C ILE A 16 -33.88 10.37 13.52
N ALA A 17 -35.11 9.91 13.24
CA ALA A 17 -35.68 8.76 13.92
C ALA A 17 -34.92 7.47 13.63
N VAL A 18 -34.53 7.23 12.36
CA VAL A 18 -33.75 6.06 11.95
C VAL A 18 -32.38 6.07 12.62
N ILE A 19 -31.66 7.19 12.61
CA ILE A 19 -30.36 7.33 13.28
C ILE A 19 -30.50 7.08 14.79
N GLY A 20 -31.53 7.65 15.42
CA GLY A 20 -31.80 7.45 16.85
C GLY A 20 -32.08 5.99 17.20
N VAL A 21 -32.78 5.25 16.34
CA VAL A 21 -33.03 3.82 16.52
C VAL A 21 -31.73 3.03 16.37
N LEU A 22 -30.93 3.29 15.32
CA LEU A 22 -29.66 2.60 15.09
C LEU A 22 -28.69 2.78 16.25
N LEU A 23 -28.58 3.98 16.81
CA LEU A 23 -27.78 4.23 18.01
C LEU A 23 -28.18 3.39 19.22
N ILE A 24 -29.49 3.17 19.41
CA ILE A 24 -29.98 2.35 20.51
C ILE A 24 -29.64 0.88 20.27
N LEU A 25 -29.78 0.41 19.02
CA LEU A 25 -29.46 -0.96 18.63
C LEU A 25 -27.96 -1.24 18.76
N ASP A 26 -27.11 -0.35 18.25
CA ASP A 26 -25.66 -0.48 18.32
C ASP A 26 -25.19 -0.49 19.79
N LYS A 27 -25.76 0.36 20.65
CA LYS A 27 -25.48 0.34 22.09
C LYS A 27 -25.95 -0.94 22.78
N GLN A 28 -27.08 -1.52 22.36
CA GLN A 28 -27.70 -2.66 23.03
C GLN A 28 -27.12 -4.01 22.59
N TRP A 29 -26.67 -4.12 21.33
CA TRP A 29 -26.21 -5.37 20.72
C TRP A 29 -24.74 -5.36 20.29
N GLY A 30 -24.03 -4.24 20.43
CA GLY A 30 -22.61 -4.13 20.08
C GLY A 30 -22.36 -4.30 18.59
N THR A 31 -23.30 -3.83 17.77
CA THR A 31 -23.26 -3.86 16.30
C THR A 31 -22.76 -2.52 15.75
N ASP A 32 -22.28 -2.52 14.50
CA ASP A 32 -21.77 -1.32 13.80
C ASP A 32 -22.75 -0.85 12.70
N TYR A 33 -24.07 -0.90 12.93
CA TYR A 33 -25.04 -0.56 11.88
C TYR A 33 -25.02 0.91 11.50
N LEU A 34 -24.61 1.80 12.41
CA LEU A 34 -24.42 3.21 12.12
C LEU A 34 -23.34 3.42 11.05
N TYR A 35 -22.32 2.57 10.98
CA TYR A 35 -21.27 2.65 9.96
C TYR A 35 -21.79 2.27 8.59
N GLU A 36 -22.52 1.15 8.50
CA GLU A 36 -23.06 0.65 7.23
C GLU A 36 -24.00 1.65 6.54
N ILE A 37 -24.68 2.54 7.28
CA ILE A 37 -25.61 3.51 6.69
C ILE A 37 -24.91 4.56 5.81
N VAL A 38 -23.60 4.78 5.99
CA VAL A 38 -22.83 5.78 5.22
C VAL A 38 -22.78 5.42 3.75
N ASP A 39 -22.60 4.14 3.43
CA ASP A 39 -22.56 3.65 2.04
C ASP A 39 -23.92 3.79 1.34
N TRP A 40 -25.00 3.91 2.13
CA TRP A 40 -26.37 4.01 1.65
C TRP A 40 -26.87 5.45 1.52
N TRP A 41 -25.99 6.45 1.60
CA TRP A 41 -26.35 7.86 1.39
C TRP A 41 -27.12 8.16 0.08
N PRO A 42 -26.95 7.41 -1.05
CA PRO A 42 -27.75 7.66 -2.25
C PRO A 42 -29.25 7.42 -2.02
N PHE A 43 -29.62 6.55 -1.07
CA PHE A 43 -31.01 6.28 -0.71
C PHE A 43 -31.72 7.51 -0.12
N LEU A 44 -30.97 8.38 0.57
CA LEU A 44 -31.49 9.64 1.12
C LEU A 44 -31.93 10.59 -0.01
N LEU A 45 -31.17 10.67 -1.09
CA LEU A 45 -31.55 11.46 -2.28
C LEU A 45 -32.79 10.89 -2.96
N VAL A 46 -32.89 9.57 -3.06
CA VAL A 46 -34.07 8.88 -3.61
C VAL A 46 -35.30 9.16 -2.74
N ALA A 47 -35.19 9.04 -1.42
CA ALA A 47 -36.29 9.30 -0.49
C ALA A 47 -36.80 10.76 -0.58
N LEU A 48 -35.89 11.73 -0.74
CA LEU A 48 -36.24 13.14 -0.94
C LEU A 48 -36.96 13.35 -2.29
N GLY A 49 -36.52 12.68 -3.35
CA GLY A 49 -37.21 12.68 -4.64
C GLY A 49 -38.60 12.05 -4.58
N VAL A 50 -38.75 10.94 -3.85
CA VAL A 50 -40.04 10.26 -3.64
C VAL A 50 -41.01 11.14 -2.83
N GLU A 51 -40.55 11.80 -1.77
CA GLU A 51 -41.37 12.77 -1.01
C GLU A 51 -41.89 13.89 -1.93
N TRP A 52 -41.05 14.36 -2.85
CA TRP A 52 -41.41 15.39 -3.82
C TRP A 52 -42.50 14.90 -4.79
N ILE A 53 -42.38 13.68 -5.32
CA ILE A 53 -43.36 13.06 -6.22
C ILE A 53 -44.69 12.80 -5.50
N ILE A 54 -44.66 12.29 -4.27
CA ILE A 54 -45.87 12.02 -3.48
C ILE A 54 -46.63 13.32 -3.21
N LEU A 55 -45.95 14.40 -2.81
CA LEU A 55 -46.58 15.70 -2.58
C LEU A 55 -47.13 16.31 -3.87
N PHE A 56 -46.46 16.10 -5.01
CA PHE A 56 -46.95 16.49 -6.33
C PHE A 56 -48.23 15.72 -6.73
N LEU A 57 -48.26 14.40 -6.54
CA LEU A 57 -49.43 13.57 -6.86
C LEU A 57 -50.62 13.84 -5.92
N TRP A 58 -50.35 14.09 -4.63
CA TRP A 58 -51.38 14.33 -3.64
C TRP A 58 -52.08 15.68 -3.85
N THR A 59 -51.33 16.72 -4.21
CA THR A 59 -51.91 18.03 -4.57
C THR A 59 -52.71 17.98 -5.87
N ARG A 60 -52.29 17.18 -6.85
CA ARG A 60 -53.04 16.97 -8.10
C ARG A 60 -54.35 16.21 -7.88
N ARG A 61 -54.37 15.20 -6.99
CA ARG A 61 -55.60 14.47 -6.63
C ARG A 61 -56.59 15.31 -5.83
N ARG A 62 -56.11 16.26 -5.01
CA ARG A 62 -56.98 17.18 -4.25
C ARG A 62 -57.62 18.24 -5.14
N GLY A 63 -56.92 18.70 -6.18
CA GLY A 63 -57.50 19.61 -7.19
C GLY A 63 -58.61 18.99 -8.05
N SER A 64 -58.75 17.66 -8.07
CA SER A 64 -59.78 16.96 -8.83
C SER A 64 -61.01 16.55 -7.99
N ARG A 65 -61.03 16.87 -6.69
CA ARG A 65 -62.11 16.49 -5.77
C ARG A 65 -63.03 17.65 -5.35
N ASP A 66 -62.77 18.84 -5.90
CA ASP A 66 -63.51 20.08 -5.58
C ASP A 66 -64.16 20.69 -6.84
N SER A 67 -64.30 19.91 -7.92
CA SER A 67 -64.84 20.39 -9.20
C SER A 67 -66.37 20.32 -9.32
N ASP A 68 -67.11 20.19 -8.21
CA ASP A 68 -68.57 19.99 -8.28
C ASP A 68 -69.42 20.93 -7.41
N ARG A 69 -68.84 22.01 -6.86
CA ARG A 69 -69.67 23.10 -6.29
C ARG A 69 -69.13 24.49 -6.63
N SER A 70 -69.96 25.20 -7.40
CA SER A 70 -70.05 26.65 -7.57
C SER A 70 -68.92 27.39 -8.29
N ALA A 71 -69.25 27.88 -9.48
CA ALA A 71 -68.51 28.86 -10.26
C ALA A 71 -68.64 30.27 -9.66
N GLN A 72 -67.54 30.84 -9.14
CA GLN A 72 -67.23 32.27 -9.25
C GLN A 72 -65.80 32.56 -8.78
N SER A 73 -65.14 33.49 -9.48
CA SER A 73 -63.79 34.06 -9.28
C SER A 73 -62.58 33.25 -9.78
N ASP A 74 -62.00 33.79 -10.85
CA ASP A 74 -60.66 33.50 -11.36
C ASP A 74 -59.60 33.84 -10.29
N GLU A 75 -59.02 32.81 -9.67
CA GLU A 75 -57.67 32.90 -9.11
C GLU A 75 -57.04 31.50 -9.13
N ARG A 76 -56.29 31.17 -10.18
CA ARG A 76 -55.44 29.97 -10.20
C ARG A 76 -54.43 30.07 -9.04
N GLN A 77 -54.75 29.48 -7.89
CA GLN A 77 -53.81 29.36 -6.77
C GLN A 77 -52.60 28.51 -7.22
N LYS A 78 -51.52 29.20 -7.62
CA LYS A 78 -50.23 28.57 -7.94
C LYS A 78 -49.59 28.08 -6.63
N ILE A 79 -49.75 26.79 -6.33
CA ILE A 79 -49.01 26.13 -5.25
C ILE A 79 -47.52 26.13 -5.66
N ARG A 80 -46.69 26.89 -4.95
CA ARG A 80 -45.23 26.91 -5.14
C ARG A 80 -44.59 25.99 -4.12
N PHE A 81 -44.00 24.89 -4.58
CA PHE A 81 -43.13 24.05 -3.76
C PHE A 81 -41.83 24.81 -3.48
N ARG A 82 -41.47 24.94 -2.19
CA ARG A 82 -40.14 25.40 -1.79
C ARG A 82 -39.52 24.33 -0.89
N PRO A 83 -38.26 23.91 -1.16
CA PRO A 83 -37.56 23.03 -0.24
C PRO A 83 -37.38 23.74 1.10
N ASP A 84 -37.64 23.04 2.22
CA ASP A 84 -37.33 23.57 3.56
C ASP A 84 -35.84 23.42 3.84
N ALA A 85 -35.03 24.17 3.10
CA ALA A 85 -33.58 24.10 3.17
C ALA A 85 -33.06 24.25 4.61
N LYS A 86 -33.74 25.05 5.45
CA LYS A 86 -33.39 25.18 6.87
C LYS A 86 -33.58 23.88 7.64
N GLY A 87 -34.70 23.18 7.46
CA GLY A 87 -35.00 21.92 8.15
C GLY A 87 -34.09 20.77 7.71
N ILE A 88 -33.88 20.64 6.40
CA ILE A 88 -32.97 19.66 5.82
C ILE A 88 -31.55 19.90 6.33
N LEU A 89 -31.06 21.15 6.25
CA LEU A 89 -29.73 21.51 6.72
C LEU A 89 -29.55 21.24 8.22
N THR A 90 -30.54 21.57 9.05
CA THR A 90 -30.46 21.26 10.49
C THR A 90 -30.43 19.76 10.76
N SER A 91 -31.19 18.94 10.03
CA SER A 91 -31.16 17.49 10.19
C SER A 91 -29.85 16.87 9.73
N LEU A 92 -29.25 17.40 8.64
CA LEU A 92 -27.95 16.97 8.15
C LEU A 92 -26.84 17.33 9.13
N ILE A 93 -26.84 18.56 9.65
CA ILE A 93 -25.86 19.00 10.66
C ILE A 93 -25.98 18.13 11.92
N LEU A 94 -27.20 17.86 12.39
CA LEU A 94 -27.42 17.05 13.58
C LEU A 94 -27.00 15.60 13.37
N THR A 95 -27.33 15.02 12.22
CA THR A 95 -26.87 13.67 11.80
C THR A 95 -25.35 13.61 11.75
N ALA A 96 -24.71 14.56 11.08
CA ALA A 96 -23.26 14.62 10.97
C ALA A 96 -22.60 14.80 12.36
N SER A 97 -23.18 15.62 13.24
CA SER A 97 -22.66 15.83 14.59
C SER A 97 -22.77 14.56 15.43
N VAL A 98 -23.90 13.86 15.37
CA VAL A 98 -24.10 12.58 16.05
C VAL A 98 -23.10 11.55 15.55
N PHE A 99 -22.96 11.43 14.23
CA PHE A 99 -22.05 10.50 13.59
C PHE A 99 -20.58 10.77 13.95
N ILE A 100 -20.15 12.04 13.95
CA ILE A 100 -18.79 12.46 14.35
C ILE A 100 -18.48 12.07 15.81
N VAL A 101 -19.47 12.20 16.70
CA VAL A 101 -19.28 11.90 18.13
C VAL A 101 -19.27 10.40 18.40
N THR A 102 -20.01 9.59 17.64
CA THR A 102 -20.12 8.14 17.89
C THR A 102 -19.06 7.32 17.17
N GLU A 103 -18.61 7.73 15.99
CA GLU A 103 -17.61 7.03 15.18
C GLU A 103 -16.21 7.67 15.25
N GLN A 104 -15.94 8.40 16.34
CA GLN A 104 -14.74 9.23 16.49
C GLN A 104 -13.45 8.41 16.29
N ASP A 105 -13.40 7.18 16.81
CA ASP A 105 -12.21 6.32 16.72
C ASP A 105 -11.91 5.86 15.28
N HIS A 106 -12.95 5.66 14.46
CA HIS A 106 -12.80 5.15 13.09
C HIS A 106 -12.37 6.26 12.10
N TYR A 107 -12.84 7.50 12.30
CA TYR A 107 -12.51 8.64 11.43
C TYR A 107 -11.30 9.45 11.89
N MET A 108 -10.76 9.22 13.09
CA MET A 108 -9.52 9.88 13.54
C MET A 108 -8.38 9.68 12.54
N HIS A 109 -8.29 8.50 11.92
CA HIS A 109 -7.30 8.17 10.89
C HIS A 109 -7.55 8.89 9.56
N LEU A 110 -8.82 9.12 9.17
CA LEU A 110 -9.18 9.88 7.96
C LEU A 110 -8.97 11.39 8.16
N TRP A 111 -9.26 11.91 9.36
CA TRP A 111 -8.97 13.29 9.73
C TRP A 111 -7.45 13.53 9.72
N ASN A 112 -6.65 12.67 10.35
CA ASN A 112 -5.19 12.75 10.33
C ASN A 112 -4.62 12.68 8.89
N ARG A 113 -5.18 11.84 8.02
CA ARG A 113 -4.76 11.74 6.61
C ARG A 113 -5.06 13.02 5.82
N VAL A 114 -6.23 13.61 6.04
CA VAL A 114 -6.65 14.86 5.37
C VAL A 114 -5.90 16.06 5.93
N SER A 115 -5.56 16.05 7.22
CA SER A 115 -4.81 17.14 7.86
C SER A 115 -3.32 17.10 7.60
N LEU A 116 -2.71 15.92 7.48
CA LEU A 116 -1.33 15.81 7.00
C LEU A 116 -1.23 16.34 5.57
N ASN A 117 -2.20 16.05 4.71
CA ASN A 117 -2.25 16.59 3.33
C ASN A 117 -2.52 18.10 3.27
N LEU A 118 -3.47 18.62 4.05
CA LEU A 118 -3.82 20.06 4.06
C LEU A 118 -2.81 20.91 4.84
N GLY A 119 -2.25 20.36 5.92
CA GLY A 119 -1.22 20.98 6.75
C GLY A 119 0.10 21.07 5.99
N ALA A 120 0.53 19.98 5.34
CA ALA A 120 1.78 20.00 4.59
C ALA A 120 1.76 20.91 3.35
N ALA A 121 0.58 21.15 2.76
CA ALA A 121 0.42 22.07 1.63
C ALA A 121 0.33 23.56 2.04
N SER A 122 0.15 23.86 3.32
CA SER A 122 -0.02 25.23 3.84
C SER A 122 1.13 25.74 4.72
N MET A 123 2.09 24.87 5.04
CA MET A 123 3.27 25.13 5.87
C MET A 123 4.53 25.25 5.01
N ASP A 124 5.43 26.14 5.44
CA ASP A 124 6.78 26.24 4.89
C ASP A 124 7.77 25.47 5.79
N TYR A 125 8.86 24.99 5.22
CA TYR A 125 9.80 24.12 5.95
C TYR A 125 11.23 24.65 5.91
N SER A 126 11.81 24.84 7.09
CA SER A 126 13.22 25.15 7.25
C SER A 126 14.11 23.99 6.76
N GLN A 127 15.28 24.31 6.21
CA GLN A 127 16.29 23.33 5.82
C GLN A 127 17.33 23.12 6.93
N ALA A 128 18.19 22.10 6.76
CA ALA A 128 19.35 21.87 7.64
C ALA A 128 20.47 22.91 7.34
N ALA A 129 20.17 24.19 7.50
CA ALA A 129 21.03 25.32 7.22
C ALA A 129 20.79 26.44 8.24
N GLY A 130 21.69 27.43 8.30
CA GLY A 130 21.57 28.54 9.24
C GLY A 130 21.97 28.16 10.67
N TYR A 131 21.17 28.58 11.65
CA TYR A 131 21.44 28.34 13.05
C TYR A 131 21.16 26.88 13.44
N LYS A 132 22.06 26.29 14.23
CA LYS A 132 21.96 24.92 14.75
C LYS A 132 22.00 24.95 16.28
N GLU A 133 21.08 24.23 16.90
CA GLU A 133 21.07 23.99 18.35
C GLU A 133 20.84 22.52 18.64
N GLU A 134 21.68 21.93 19.48
CA GLU A 134 21.48 20.57 20.01
C GLU A 134 20.74 20.68 21.33
N LYS A 135 19.59 20.00 21.43
CA LYS A 135 18.78 19.97 22.65
C LYS A 135 19.33 18.96 23.65
N GLU A 136 18.96 19.15 24.90
CA GLU A 136 19.24 18.16 25.94
C GLU A 136 18.65 16.81 25.57
N THR A 137 19.38 15.74 25.87
CA THR A 137 18.92 14.37 25.62
C THR A 137 17.83 14.03 26.63
N ILE A 138 16.67 13.62 26.14
CA ILE A 138 15.56 13.19 27.00
C ILE A 138 15.68 11.68 27.20
N GLY A 139 15.87 11.27 28.45
CA GLY A 139 15.81 9.87 28.88
C GLY A 139 14.39 9.53 29.33
N VAL A 140 13.80 8.50 28.73
CA VAL A 140 12.45 8.02 29.06
C VAL A 140 12.56 6.62 29.67
N PRO A 141 12.21 6.45 30.95
CA PRO A 141 12.30 5.14 31.60
C PRO A 141 11.32 4.16 30.96
N VAL A 142 11.77 2.93 30.76
CA VAL A 142 10.95 1.88 30.15
C VAL A 142 10.42 0.94 31.23
N GLY A 143 9.10 0.93 31.42
CA GLY A 143 8.42 -0.02 32.30
C GLY A 143 8.35 -1.42 31.69
N MET A 144 8.10 -2.45 32.49
CA MET A 144 7.90 -3.82 31.99
C MET A 144 6.64 -3.97 31.12
N ASP A 145 5.65 -3.09 31.32
CA ASP A 145 4.38 -3.02 30.61
C ASP A 145 4.42 -2.11 29.36
N THR A 146 5.52 -1.36 29.17
CA THR A 146 5.73 -0.56 27.97
C THR A 146 5.79 -1.45 26.74
N SER A 147 4.90 -1.20 25.79
CA SER A 147 4.70 -2.04 24.60
C SER A 147 4.69 -1.25 23.29
N ASN A 148 4.45 0.05 23.33
CA ASN A 148 4.32 0.88 22.13
C ASN A 148 5.14 2.17 22.28
N ILE A 149 5.78 2.59 21.20
CA ILE A 149 6.47 3.88 21.08
C ILE A 149 5.82 4.62 19.91
N VAL A 150 5.30 5.80 20.18
CA VAL A 150 4.73 6.72 19.21
C VAL A 150 5.66 7.91 19.07
N VAL A 151 6.13 8.20 17.86
CA VAL A 151 7.01 9.34 17.58
C VAL A 151 6.37 10.24 16.54
N GLU A 152 6.09 11.48 16.90
CA GLU A 152 5.47 12.48 16.03
C GLU A 152 6.42 13.66 15.79
N GLY A 153 6.70 13.93 14.52
CA GLY A 153 7.43 15.09 14.05
C GLY A 153 6.61 15.93 13.06
N VAL A 154 7.05 17.16 12.83
CA VAL A 154 6.46 18.05 11.82
C VAL A 154 7.43 18.25 10.67
N ASN A 155 8.63 18.74 10.95
CA ASN A 155 9.68 18.97 9.96
C ASN A 155 11.01 18.44 10.49
N GLY A 156 11.67 17.56 9.76
CA GLY A 156 12.95 16.95 10.13
C GLY A 156 12.90 15.43 10.04
N ASP A 157 14.10 14.85 9.95
CA ASP A 157 14.26 13.41 9.82
C ASP A 157 14.08 12.74 11.18
N ILE A 158 13.38 11.61 11.20
CA ILE A 158 13.26 10.76 12.38
C ILE A 158 14.09 9.51 12.13
N SER A 159 15.10 9.30 12.96
CA SER A 159 15.90 8.09 12.95
C SER A 159 15.64 7.29 14.22
N LEU A 160 15.46 5.99 14.07
CA LEU A 160 15.38 5.06 15.18
C LEU A 160 16.47 4.01 15.03
N GLN A 161 17.21 3.80 16.12
CA GLN A 161 18.18 2.73 16.20
C GLN A 161 18.14 2.09 17.58
N ARG A 162 18.62 0.86 17.60
CA ARG A 162 18.68 0.01 18.77
C ARG A 162 20.06 0.14 19.42
N GLY A 163 20.14 0.18 20.74
CA GLY A 163 21.39 0.43 21.46
C GLY A 163 21.43 -0.11 22.90
N ASP A 164 22.63 -0.14 23.45
CA ASP A 164 22.91 -0.58 24.83
C ASP A 164 22.57 0.54 25.82
N THR A 165 21.30 0.62 26.20
CA THR A 165 20.73 1.62 27.11
C THR A 165 19.54 1.01 27.84
N ASP A 166 19.37 1.34 29.12
CA ASP A 166 18.22 0.87 29.93
C ASP A 166 16.97 1.74 29.72
N GLU A 167 17.14 2.93 29.14
CA GLU A 167 16.09 3.91 28.87
C GLU A 167 16.05 4.27 27.38
N ILE A 168 14.90 4.78 26.92
CA ILE A 168 14.82 5.35 25.56
C ILE A 168 15.45 6.74 25.58
N GLN A 169 16.43 6.97 24.71
CA GLN A 169 17.09 8.27 24.59
C GLN A 169 16.61 8.99 23.33
N VAL A 170 16.12 10.22 23.49
CA VAL A 170 15.71 11.08 22.38
C VAL A 170 16.71 12.22 22.26
N LYS A 171 17.48 12.22 21.16
CA LYS A 171 18.41 13.28 20.82
C LYS A 171 17.83 14.12 19.70
N THR A 172 17.76 15.43 19.89
CA THR A 172 17.12 16.34 18.94
C THR A 172 18.07 17.45 18.53
N VAL A 173 18.16 17.68 17.22
CA VAL A 173 18.92 18.81 16.65
C VAL A 173 17.94 19.71 15.91
N VAL A 174 17.90 20.97 16.33
CA VAL A 174 17.03 22.00 15.73
C VAL A 174 17.85 22.87 14.79
N TRP A 175 17.32 23.08 13.59
CA TRP A 175 17.82 24.01 12.59
C TRP A 175 16.78 25.08 12.30
N VAL A 176 17.25 26.32 12.20
CA VAL A 176 16.45 27.48 11.85
C VAL A 176 17.21 28.31 10.82
N ASP A 177 16.67 28.41 9.62
CA ASP A 177 17.22 29.18 8.50
C ASP A 177 16.36 30.41 8.18
N GLN A 178 16.81 31.23 7.23
CA GLN A 178 16.02 32.33 6.64
C GLN A 178 15.53 33.40 7.64
N THR A 179 16.23 33.56 8.75
CA THR A 179 15.98 34.64 9.72
C THR A 179 17.28 35.10 10.37
N SER A 180 17.22 36.20 11.13
CA SER A 180 18.35 36.70 11.91
C SER A 180 18.76 35.73 13.02
N ASP A 181 20.04 35.67 13.36
CA ASP A 181 20.57 34.80 14.43
C ASP A 181 19.85 34.98 15.78
N VAL A 182 19.41 36.20 16.11
CA VAL A 182 18.69 36.48 17.36
C VAL A 182 17.32 35.82 17.37
N GLN A 183 16.57 35.93 16.26
CA GLN A 183 15.28 35.25 16.12
C GLN A 183 15.46 33.74 16.00
N ALA A 184 16.47 33.27 15.27
CA ALA A 184 16.77 31.86 15.12
C ALA A 184 17.01 31.18 16.48
N LYS A 185 17.80 31.82 17.35
CA LYS A 185 18.00 31.39 18.75
C LYS A 185 16.70 31.35 19.55
N ALA A 186 15.86 32.37 19.41
CA ALA A 186 14.57 32.42 20.13
C ALA A 186 13.61 31.30 19.66
N VAL A 187 13.55 31.04 18.35
CA VAL A 187 12.75 29.96 17.75
C VAL A 187 13.26 28.60 18.18
N ALA A 188 14.58 28.38 18.12
CA ALA A 188 15.19 27.14 18.55
C ALA A 188 14.93 26.91 20.05
N ALA A 189 15.15 27.91 20.90
CA ALA A 189 14.86 27.83 22.34
C ALA A 189 13.37 27.54 22.65
N ALA A 190 12.45 28.10 21.88
CA ALA A 190 11.00 27.87 22.02
C ALA A 190 10.51 26.56 21.37
N SER A 191 11.35 25.86 20.61
CA SER A 191 11.06 24.56 20.03
C SER A 191 11.55 23.46 20.97
N PHE A 192 10.70 22.48 21.24
CA PHE A 192 10.98 21.46 22.25
C PHE A 192 10.44 20.10 21.84
N VAL A 193 10.91 19.06 22.54
CA VAL A 193 10.41 17.70 22.42
C VAL A 193 9.89 17.30 23.79
N GLU A 194 8.69 16.73 23.83
CA GLU A 194 8.11 16.13 25.02
C GLU A 194 8.07 14.62 24.86
N ALA A 195 8.29 13.90 25.94
CA ALA A 195 8.17 12.46 25.99
C ALA A 195 7.39 12.04 27.24
N GLU A 196 6.21 11.45 27.05
CA GLU A 196 5.28 11.13 28.14
C GLU A 196 4.66 9.75 27.98
N GLY A 197 4.15 9.21 29.10
CA GLY A 197 3.44 7.94 29.14
C GLY A 197 4.27 6.77 29.66
N THR A 198 3.59 5.70 30.05
CA THR A 198 4.20 4.50 30.67
C THR A 198 4.04 3.27 29.78
N LYS A 199 2.79 2.86 29.53
CA LYS A 199 2.47 1.72 28.66
C LYS A 199 2.71 2.03 27.18
N VAL A 200 2.37 3.26 26.78
CA VAL A 200 2.62 3.84 25.46
C VAL A 200 3.44 5.09 25.68
N ILE A 201 4.63 5.13 25.09
CA ILE A 201 5.51 6.29 25.18
C ILE A 201 5.25 7.17 23.97
N HIS A 202 4.77 8.38 24.20
CA HIS A 202 4.52 9.38 23.18
C HIS A 202 5.68 10.38 23.17
N ILE A 203 6.42 10.44 22.07
CA ILE A 203 7.51 11.40 21.81
C ILE A 203 7.02 12.37 20.74
N LYS A 204 6.90 13.64 21.09
CA LYS A 204 6.35 14.66 20.19
C LYS A 204 7.30 15.85 20.06
N ALA A 205 7.71 16.16 18.83
CA ALA A 205 8.47 17.36 18.52
C ALA A 205 7.54 18.52 18.15
N THR A 206 7.62 19.60 18.93
CA THR A 206 6.86 20.83 18.72
C THR A 206 7.80 21.97 18.35
N GLY A 207 7.78 22.36 17.08
CA GLY A 207 8.53 23.51 16.58
C GLY A 207 7.78 24.83 16.76
N LYS A 208 8.48 25.90 17.12
CA LYS A 208 7.92 27.25 17.10
C LYS A 208 7.92 27.78 15.67
N ALA A 209 6.74 27.95 15.08
CA ALA A 209 6.61 28.52 13.74
C ALA A 209 7.16 29.96 13.67
N TYR A 210 7.75 30.33 12.53
CA TYR A 210 8.37 31.63 12.28
C TYR A 210 8.21 32.09 10.82
N GLY A 211 8.83 33.23 10.47
CA GLY A 211 8.75 33.85 9.15
C GLY A 211 7.61 34.87 9.03
N GLU A 212 7.50 35.54 7.88
CA GLU A 212 6.57 36.66 7.67
C GLU A 212 5.10 36.31 7.93
N ASN A 213 4.72 35.04 7.76
CA ASN A 213 3.36 34.55 7.96
C ASN A 213 3.21 33.55 9.13
N GLU A 214 4.25 33.36 9.95
CA GLU A 214 4.28 32.33 11.02
C GLU A 214 3.95 30.91 10.52
N LYS A 215 4.36 30.59 9.29
CA LYS A 215 4.10 29.28 8.65
C LYS A 215 5.31 28.38 8.62
N THR A 216 6.51 28.94 8.74
CA THR A 216 7.75 28.19 8.59
C THR A 216 8.01 27.37 9.83
N GLN A 217 8.03 26.04 9.68
CA GLN A 217 8.37 25.12 10.76
C GLN A 217 9.89 24.90 10.81
N PRO A 218 10.53 25.05 11.98
CA PRO A 218 11.95 24.76 12.13
C PRO A 218 12.20 23.27 11.88
N ARG A 219 13.39 22.92 11.41
CA ARG A 219 13.74 21.52 11.16
C ARG A 219 14.26 20.88 12.43
N MET A 220 13.57 19.87 12.93
CA MET A 220 13.90 19.13 14.13
C MET A 220 14.21 17.68 13.77
N ASN A 221 15.49 17.37 13.60
CA ASN A 221 15.93 16.00 13.40
C ASN A 221 15.95 15.27 14.74
N MET A 222 15.30 14.12 14.81
CA MET A 222 15.23 13.28 16.01
C MET A 222 16.00 11.98 15.80
N THR A 223 16.79 11.61 16.79
CA THR A 223 17.43 10.29 16.90
C THR A 223 16.92 9.63 18.16
N VAL A 224 16.10 8.60 17.98
CA VAL A 224 15.53 7.79 19.06
C VAL A 224 16.38 6.53 19.20
N ILE A 225 17.00 6.35 20.36
CA ILE A 225 17.77 5.16 20.71
C ILE A 225 16.90 4.34 21.65
N VAL A 226 16.54 3.12 21.26
CA VAL A 226 15.73 2.20 22.06
C VAL A 226 16.59 1.07 22.64
N PRO A 227 16.26 0.57 23.85
CA PRO A 227 16.98 -0.56 24.46
C PRO A 227 17.02 -1.81 23.59
N ASP A 228 18.20 -2.45 23.51
CA ASP A 228 18.41 -3.69 22.73
C ASP A 228 17.74 -4.93 23.37
N ASP A 229 17.44 -4.89 24.67
CA ASP A 229 16.80 -5.99 25.41
C ASP A 229 15.25 -5.92 25.38
N ARG A 230 14.66 -4.88 24.77
CA ARG A 230 13.20 -4.65 24.76
C ARG A 230 12.60 -4.44 23.38
N ARG A 231 11.50 -5.12 23.09
CA ARG A 231 10.73 -4.98 21.84
C ARG A 231 9.54 -4.06 22.04
N PHE A 232 9.25 -3.24 21.03
CA PHE A 232 8.14 -2.28 21.06
C PHE A 232 7.47 -2.21 19.70
N ASN A 233 6.13 -2.17 19.67
CA ASN A 233 5.46 -1.70 18.46
C ASN A 233 5.80 -0.24 18.23
N LEU A 234 5.98 0.13 16.96
CA LEU A 234 6.43 1.46 16.58
C LEU A 234 5.33 2.14 15.77
N ASP A 235 5.03 3.40 16.08
CA ASP A 235 4.21 4.28 15.26
C ASP A 235 4.97 5.60 15.06
N ILE A 236 5.55 5.79 13.87
CA ILE A 236 6.44 6.91 13.60
C ILE A 236 5.87 7.74 12.47
N ARG A 237 5.62 9.02 12.74
CA ARG A 237 4.96 9.94 11.81
C ARG A 237 5.70 11.25 11.69
N THR A 238 5.83 11.76 10.47
CA THR A 238 6.35 13.11 10.21
C THR A 238 5.66 13.76 9.00
N SER A 239 5.44 15.07 9.00
CA SER A 239 4.86 15.74 7.82
C SER A 239 5.91 15.95 6.72
N ASN A 240 7.15 16.27 7.10
CA ASN A 240 8.25 16.51 6.18
C ASN A 240 9.57 16.00 6.79
N GLY A 241 10.24 15.10 6.10
CA GLY A 241 11.49 14.48 6.54
C GLY A 241 11.52 12.97 6.31
N ALA A 242 12.71 12.41 6.31
CA ALA A 242 12.91 10.97 6.15
C ALA A 242 12.64 10.22 7.45
N ILE A 243 12.09 9.00 7.35
CA ILE A 243 11.99 8.05 8.45
C ILE A 243 13.02 6.95 8.21
N LEU A 244 13.99 6.83 9.11
CA LEU A 244 15.14 5.93 8.99
C LEU A 244 15.18 4.96 10.18
N LEU A 245 14.72 3.73 9.98
CA LEU A 245 14.69 2.71 11.03
C LEU A 245 15.77 1.66 10.78
N ASN A 246 16.69 1.53 11.73
CA ASN A 246 17.75 0.53 11.66
C ASN A 246 17.63 -0.46 12.82
N ARG A 247 17.46 -1.75 12.47
CA ARG A 247 17.19 -2.84 13.41
C ARG A 247 15.96 -2.60 14.31
N PRO A 248 14.80 -2.15 13.80
CA PRO A 248 13.61 -2.12 14.65
C PRO A 248 13.15 -3.55 14.96
N GLU A 249 12.95 -3.87 16.24
CA GLU A 249 12.31 -5.12 16.66
C GLU A 249 10.98 -4.82 17.34
N ALA A 250 9.89 -5.08 16.63
CA ALA A 250 8.54 -4.93 17.15
C ALA A 250 8.01 -6.21 17.78
N ILE A 251 7.03 -6.04 18.66
CA ILE A 251 6.25 -7.16 19.21
C ILE A 251 5.37 -7.73 18.09
N SER A 252 4.77 -6.84 17.30
CA SER A 252 3.89 -7.18 16.19
C SER A 252 4.12 -6.24 15.02
N THR A 253 4.02 -4.91 15.21
CA THR A 253 3.94 -3.97 14.08
C THR A 253 4.94 -2.81 14.15
N ILE A 254 5.40 -2.40 12.97
CA ILE A 254 6.18 -1.18 12.71
C ILE A 254 5.36 -0.33 11.72
N PHE A 255 4.84 0.79 12.17
CA PHE A 255 4.13 1.76 11.35
C PHE A 255 5.00 2.99 11.08
N ALA A 256 5.13 3.38 9.80
CA ALA A 256 5.87 4.56 9.37
C ALA A 256 5.08 5.39 8.37
N GLU A 257 4.79 6.65 8.69
CA GLU A 257 4.07 7.58 7.81
C GLU A 257 4.84 8.90 7.64
N THR A 258 5.11 9.28 6.38
CA THR A 258 5.69 10.59 6.09
C THR A 258 4.90 11.34 5.01
N GLY A 259 4.69 12.65 5.16
CA GLY A 259 4.12 13.44 4.08
C GLY A 259 5.10 13.55 2.91
N ASN A 260 6.28 14.13 3.18
CA ASN A 260 7.33 14.30 2.20
C ASN A 260 8.66 13.79 2.75
N GLY A 261 9.13 12.67 2.23
CA GLY A 261 10.40 12.08 2.63
C GLY A 261 10.49 10.60 2.32
N ARG A 262 11.72 10.11 2.35
CA ARG A 262 12.01 8.69 2.16
C ARG A 262 11.69 7.91 3.42
N ILE A 263 11.12 6.72 3.26
CA ILE A 263 11.05 5.71 4.33
C ILE A 263 12.14 4.67 4.05
N ARG A 264 13.04 4.44 5.00
CA ARG A 264 14.05 3.38 4.91
C ARG A 264 14.05 2.55 6.18
N ILE A 265 13.76 1.27 6.03
CA ILE A 265 13.69 0.30 7.13
C ILE A 265 14.63 -0.86 6.82
N THR A 266 15.57 -1.13 7.71
CA THR A 266 16.59 -2.18 7.51
C THR A 266 16.73 -3.10 8.71
N ASN A 267 16.83 -4.41 8.48
CA ASN A 267 17.01 -5.44 9.52
C ASN A 267 15.84 -5.47 10.52
N ALA A 268 14.62 -5.40 10.02
CA ALA A 268 13.42 -5.29 10.86
C ALA A 268 12.87 -6.66 11.27
N VAL A 269 12.26 -6.71 12.45
CA VAL A 269 11.45 -7.85 12.93
C VAL A 269 10.06 -7.35 13.30
N GLY A 270 9.03 -7.97 12.74
CA GLY A 270 7.62 -7.56 12.85
C GLY A 270 7.05 -7.11 11.50
N ASP A 271 5.73 -7.01 11.45
CA ASP A 271 5.00 -6.58 10.26
C ASP A 271 5.18 -5.08 10.03
N ILE A 272 5.61 -4.72 8.83
CA ILE A 272 5.86 -3.34 8.42
C ILE A 272 4.63 -2.83 7.67
N LYS A 273 4.09 -1.70 8.15
CA LYS A 273 3.06 -0.93 7.45
C LYS A 273 3.53 0.48 7.27
N GLY A 274 3.24 1.11 6.15
CA GLY A 274 3.63 2.51 6.01
C GLY A 274 3.12 3.23 4.78
N LYS A 275 3.28 4.55 4.83
CA LYS A 275 2.74 5.44 3.82
C LYS A 275 3.63 6.65 3.58
N THR A 276 3.82 7.02 2.32
CA THR A 276 4.42 8.31 1.96
C THR A 276 3.64 9.03 0.87
N LEU A 277 3.60 10.36 0.85
CA LEU A 277 3.02 11.08 -0.31
C LEU A 277 4.08 11.31 -1.38
N ASN A 278 5.26 11.77 -0.97
CA ASN A 278 6.38 11.97 -1.89
C ASN A 278 7.68 11.46 -1.25
N GLY A 279 8.24 10.40 -1.80
CA GLY A 279 9.54 9.87 -1.42
C GLY A 279 9.65 8.38 -1.69
N ASP A 280 10.90 7.92 -1.79
CA ASP A 280 11.17 6.52 -2.02
C ASP A 280 10.88 5.68 -0.77
N VAL A 281 10.55 4.42 -0.98
CA VAL A 281 10.42 3.41 0.08
C VAL A 281 11.49 2.34 -0.12
N ILE A 282 12.30 2.10 0.91
CA ILE A 282 13.36 1.08 0.87
C ILE A 282 13.22 0.19 2.10
N ILE A 283 12.80 -1.05 1.89
CA ILE A 283 12.73 -2.10 2.91
C ILE A 283 13.79 -3.14 2.59
N ALA A 284 14.68 -3.43 3.55
CA ALA A 284 15.72 -4.44 3.36
C ALA A 284 15.88 -5.34 4.59
N LYS A 285 15.93 -6.66 4.36
CA LYS A 285 16.11 -7.69 5.40
C LYS A 285 15.02 -7.56 6.48
N ALA A 286 13.78 -7.87 6.12
CA ALA A 286 12.65 -7.79 7.02
C ALA A 286 12.11 -9.20 7.32
N ILE A 287 11.89 -9.47 8.61
CA ILE A 287 11.24 -10.70 9.08
C ILE A 287 9.80 -10.34 9.48
N GLY A 288 8.85 -10.65 8.60
CA GLY A 288 7.45 -10.25 8.71
C GLY A 288 6.89 -9.82 7.36
N ASN A 289 5.62 -9.43 7.35
CA ASN A 289 4.94 -8.93 6.14
C ASN A 289 5.27 -7.45 5.92
N VAL A 290 5.16 -6.97 4.67
CA VAL A 290 5.41 -5.59 4.28
C VAL A 290 4.22 -5.06 3.49
N ASP A 291 3.64 -3.94 3.93
CA ASP A 291 2.54 -3.25 3.28
C ASP A 291 2.84 -1.75 3.19
N MET A 292 3.16 -1.27 1.99
CA MET A 292 3.61 0.11 1.78
C MET A 292 2.85 0.81 0.65
N ASP A 293 2.38 2.01 0.95
CA ASP A 293 1.70 2.90 0.00
C ASP A 293 2.53 4.17 -0.28
N SER A 294 2.61 4.57 -1.56
CA SER A 294 3.15 5.86 -1.96
C SER A 294 2.29 6.54 -3.02
N ASN A 295 2.27 7.86 -3.04
CA ASN A 295 1.72 8.59 -4.18
C ASN A 295 2.82 8.92 -5.22
N ARG A 296 4.06 9.16 -4.80
CA ARG A 296 5.18 9.35 -5.72
C ARG A 296 6.48 8.88 -5.09
N GLY A 297 7.23 8.07 -5.83
CA GLY A 297 8.54 7.57 -5.44
C GLY A 297 8.69 6.11 -5.77
N ASP A 298 9.95 5.68 -5.92
CA ASP A 298 10.25 4.28 -6.19
C ASP A 298 10.13 3.44 -4.92
N MET A 299 9.68 2.20 -5.05
CA MET A 299 9.56 1.26 -3.95
C MET A 299 10.46 0.06 -4.16
N LYS A 300 11.26 -0.27 -3.14
CA LYS A 300 12.15 -1.41 -3.15
C LYS A 300 11.98 -2.25 -1.90
N ALA A 301 11.67 -3.53 -2.08
CA ALA A 301 11.72 -4.55 -1.04
C ALA A 301 12.80 -5.58 -1.39
N ARG A 302 13.69 -5.87 -0.44
CA ARG A 302 14.76 -6.86 -0.60
C ARG A 302 14.90 -7.73 0.63
N GLY A 303 14.90 -9.06 0.48
CA GLY A 303 15.14 -9.94 1.63
C GLY A 303 14.00 -9.93 2.64
N VAL A 304 12.74 -9.96 2.17
CA VAL A 304 11.55 -10.05 3.03
C VAL A 304 11.15 -11.52 3.16
N SER A 305 10.85 -11.98 4.38
CA SER A 305 10.50 -13.39 4.64
C SER A 305 8.99 -13.68 4.69
N GLY A 306 8.15 -12.69 4.40
CA GLY A 306 6.69 -12.79 4.35
C GLY A 306 6.12 -12.00 3.18
N ASP A 307 4.80 -11.83 3.16
CA ASP A 307 4.09 -11.22 2.03
C ASP A 307 4.51 -9.77 1.82
N VAL A 308 4.55 -9.35 0.56
CA VAL A 308 4.98 -8.01 0.16
C VAL A 308 3.89 -7.36 -0.69
N ASN A 309 3.27 -6.32 -0.16
CA ASN A 309 2.33 -5.44 -0.85
C ASN A 309 2.95 -4.04 -1.02
N LEU A 310 3.17 -3.63 -2.26
CA LEU A 310 3.73 -2.33 -2.63
C LEU A 310 2.81 -1.64 -3.64
N THR A 311 2.33 -0.45 -3.31
CA THR A 311 1.43 0.33 -4.19
C THR A 311 1.95 1.75 -4.37
N THR A 312 2.15 2.19 -5.62
CA THR A 312 2.56 3.58 -5.92
C THR A 312 1.77 4.19 -7.08
N GLN A 313 1.46 5.49 -7.06
CA GLN A 313 0.81 6.12 -8.23
C GLN A 313 1.81 6.46 -9.33
N VAL A 314 3.02 6.88 -8.95
CA VAL A 314 4.10 7.21 -9.86
C VAL A 314 5.41 6.75 -9.25
N GLY A 315 6.06 5.80 -9.90
CA GLY A 315 7.30 5.18 -9.41
C GLY A 315 7.40 3.73 -9.81
N SER A 316 8.62 3.23 -9.87
CA SER A 316 8.90 1.82 -10.15
C SER A 316 8.88 1.00 -8.86
N ILE A 317 8.48 -0.26 -8.98
CA ILE A 317 8.43 -1.22 -7.87
C ILE A 317 9.45 -2.33 -8.15
N SER A 318 10.28 -2.64 -7.16
CA SER A 318 11.25 -3.74 -7.22
C SER A 318 11.17 -4.62 -5.98
N ILE A 319 10.87 -5.90 -6.18
CA ILE A 319 10.88 -6.93 -5.13
C ILE A 319 11.96 -7.95 -5.51
N THR A 320 12.92 -8.17 -4.63
CA THR A 320 14.10 -9.04 -4.89
C THR A 320 14.42 -9.90 -3.67
N ASP A 321 14.95 -11.11 -3.88
CA ASP A 321 15.39 -12.02 -2.80
C ASP A 321 14.36 -12.18 -1.67
N SER A 322 13.07 -12.22 -1.98
CA SER A 322 11.99 -12.25 -0.97
C SER A 322 11.17 -13.54 -1.08
N PHE A 323 10.43 -13.87 -0.03
CA PHE A 323 9.58 -15.06 0.05
C PHE A 323 8.20 -14.67 0.56
N GLY A 324 7.14 -15.16 -0.10
CA GLY A 324 5.76 -14.79 0.24
C GLY A 324 4.94 -14.54 -1.02
N GLU A 325 3.69 -14.11 -0.84
CA GLU A 325 2.87 -13.57 -1.92
C GLU A 325 3.27 -12.12 -2.23
N PHE A 326 3.33 -11.78 -3.52
CA PHE A 326 3.73 -10.45 -3.97
C PHE A 326 2.58 -9.72 -4.64
N THR A 327 2.23 -8.55 -4.11
CA THR A 327 1.33 -7.59 -4.75
C THR A 327 2.11 -6.32 -5.08
N ALA A 328 2.12 -5.94 -6.36
CA ALA A 328 2.78 -4.76 -6.88
C ALA A 328 1.83 -4.00 -7.82
N ASP A 329 1.43 -2.78 -7.44
CA ASP A 329 0.53 -1.93 -8.24
C ASP A 329 1.18 -0.57 -8.51
N THR A 330 1.34 -0.20 -9.78
CA THR A 330 1.73 1.16 -10.17
C THR A 330 0.91 1.71 -11.32
N ARG A 331 0.55 3.00 -11.29
CA ARG A 331 -0.06 3.62 -12.50
C ARG A 331 0.98 4.03 -13.52
N ASN A 332 2.15 4.50 -13.10
CA ASN A 332 3.22 4.92 -14.01
C ASN A 332 4.57 4.51 -13.44
N GLY A 333 5.11 3.41 -13.97
CA GLY A 333 6.38 2.87 -13.55
C GLY A 333 6.54 1.40 -13.89
N ASN A 334 7.78 0.93 -13.83
CA ASN A 334 8.09 -0.47 -14.13
C ASN A 334 7.92 -1.32 -12.86
N ILE A 335 7.52 -2.57 -13.04
CA ILE A 335 7.52 -3.57 -11.97
C ILE A 335 8.61 -4.59 -12.28
N THR A 336 9.47 -4.87 -11.30
CA THR A 336 10.49 -5.92 -11.37
C THR A 336 10.34 -6.84 -10.17
N LEU A 337 10.00 -8.09 -10.42
CA LEU A 337 9.90 -9.14 -9.41
C LEU A 337 10.98 -10.19 -9.71
N ASP A 338 11.97 -10.32 -8.84
CA ASP A 338 13.05 -11.29 -8.96
C ASP A 338 12.99 -12.27 -7.79
N GLY A 339 12.67 -13.53 -8.09
CA GLY A 339 12.45 -14.59 -7.10
C GLY A 339 10.98 -14.79 -6.71
N ALA A 340 10.03 -14.48 -7.59
CA ALA A 340 8.62 -14.81 -7.37
C ALA A 340 8.45 -16.33 -7.17
N ASN A 341 7.79 -16.75 -6.09
CA ASN A 341 7.73 -18.16 -5.67
C ASN A 341 6.35 -18.67 -5.25
N LEU A 342 5.47 -17.81 -4.74
CA LEU A 342 4.07 -18.11 -4.42
C LEU A 342 3.14 -17.30 -5.34
N GLY A 343 2.05 -16.75 -4.81
CA GLY A 343 1.11 -15.92 -5.56
C GLY A 343 1.70 -14.58 -5.99
N VAL A 344 1.32 -14.11 -7.18
CA VAL A 344 1.78 -12.83 -7.74
C VAL A 344 0.59 -12.05 -8.27
N LYS A 345 0.47 -10.79 -7.85
CA LYS A 345 -0.41 -9.80 -8.47
C LYS A 345 0.42 -8.60 -8.88
N ALA A 346 0.61 -8.39 -10.19
CA ALA A 346 1.43 -7.31 -10.71
C ALA A 346 0.64 -6.49 -11.74
N GLN A 347 0.40 -5.21 -11.45
CA GLN A 347 -0.43 -4.36 -12.30
C GLN A 347 0.28 -3.04 -12.61
N SER A 348 0.45 -2.73 -13.90
CA SER A 348 0.94 -1.43 -14.35
C SER A 348 0.03 -0.81 -15.41
N LEU A 349 -0.34 0.47 -15.27
CA LEU A 349 -1.06 1.15 -16.36
C LEU A 349 -0.08 1.60 -17.46
N ASN A 350 1.04 2.22 -17.08
CA ASN A 350 2.11 2.62 -18.00
C ASN A 350 3.47 2.18 -17.46
N GLY A 351 3.95 1.04 -17.96
CA GLY A 351 5.26 0.51 -17.61
C GLY A 351 5.42 -0.96 -17.97
N SER A 352 6.68 -1.37 -18.07
CA SER A 352 7.04 -2.76 -18.28
C SER A 352 6.95 -3.57 -16.99
N ILE A 353 6.58 -4.84 -17.11
CA ILE A 353 6.58 -5.79 -16.01
C ILE A 353 7.59 -6.88 -16.33
N ASN A 354 8.58 -7.05 -15.46
CA ASN A 354 9.60 -8.09 -15.57
C ASN A 354 9.49 -9.01 -14.36
N ILE A 355 9.23 -10.29 -14.60
CA ILE A 355 9.08 -11.29 -13.54
C ILE A 355 10.06 -12.42 -13.80
N VAL A 356 10.86 -12.76 -12.80
CA VAL A 356 11.78 -13.89 -12.82
C VAL A 356 11.42 -14.81 -11.66
N SER A 357 11.24 -16.09 -11.98
CA SER A 357 10.84 -17.09 -11.01
C SER A 357 11.54 -18.42 -11.25
N THR A 358 11.97 -19.06 -10.16
CA THR A 358 12.52 -20.40 -10.18
C THR A 358 11.47 -21.48 -9.85
N LYS A 359 10.29 -21.08 -9.35
CA LYS A 359 9.18 -21.95 -8.97
C LYS A 359 7.86 -21.20 -9.06
N VAL A 360 6.85 -21.85 -9.64
CA VAL A 360 5.45 -21.40 -9.56
C VAL A 360 4.78 -22.19 -8.43
N GLY A 361 4.41 -21.50 -7.34
CA GLY A 361 3.81 -22.09 -6.15
C GLY A 361 2.51 -21.42 -5.70
N GLY A 362 1.88 -20.66 -6.60
CA GLY A 362 0.63 -19.94 -6.35
C GLY A 362 0.11 -19.30 -7.65
N ASP A 363 -1.10 -18.77 -7.62
CA ASP A 363 -1.75 -18.15 -8.78
C ASP A 363 -1.16 -16.78 -9.09
N TRP A 364 -1.01 -16.48 -10.38
CA TRP A 364 -0.44 -15.23 -10.89
C TRP A 364 -1.46 -14.46 -11.72
N ASP A 365 -1.63 -13.18 -11.42
CA ASP A 365 -2.41 -12.22 -12.18
C ASP A 365 -1.53 -11.02 -12.55
N VAL A 366 -1.14 -10.96 -13.82
CA VAL A 366 -0.21 -9.96 -14.34
C VAL A 366 -0.90 -9.14 -15.42
N TYR A 367 -0.96 -7.82 -15.23
CA TYR A 367 -1.64 -6.91 -16.14
C TYR A 367 -0.77 -5.69 -16.48
N SER A 368 -0.57 -5.42 -17.77
CA SER A 368 -0.03 -4.13 -18.23
C SER A 368 -0.86 -3.51 -19.35
N ALA A 369 -1.35 -2.29 -19.12
CA ALA A 369 -2.14 -1.59 -20.15
C ALA A 369 -1.26 -0.99 -21.25
N VAL A 370 -0.04 -0.53 -20.92
CA VAL A 370 0.96 -0.03 -21.87
C VAL A 370 2.35 -0.37 -21.34
N GLY A 371 3.04 -1.28 -22.04
CA GLY A 371 4.40 -1.71 -21.67
C GLY A 371 4.59 -3.21 -21.89
N ALA A 372 5.83 -3.59 -22.18
CA ALA A 372 6.17 -4.99 -22.42
C ALA A 372 6.06 -5.80 -21.12
N ILE A 373 5.56 -7.02 -21.22
CA ILE A 373 5.56 -7.99 -20.13
C ILE A 373 6.56 -9.08 -20.48
N ASN A 374 7.60 -9.22 -19.65
CA ASN A 374 8.60 -10.28 -19.76
C ASN A 374 8.50 -11.18 -18.53
N VAL A 375 8.23 -12.47 -18.75
CA VAL A 375 8.09 -13.45 -17.68
C VAL A 375 9.05 -14.60 -17.94
N MET A 376 9.97 -14.84 -17.00
CA MET A 376 10.87 -15.99 -17.00
C MET A 376 10.43 -17.00 -15.93
N ILE A 377 9.96 -18.16 -16.38
CA ILE A 377 9.37 -19.23 -15.54
C ILE A 377 10.10 -20.56 -15.73
N PRO A 378 10.05 -21.50 -14.77
CA PRO A 378 10.70 -22.79 -14.91
C PRO A 378 10.09 -23.65 -16.03
N GLU A 379 10.89 -24.44 -16.76
CA GLU A 379 10.38 -25.35 -17.82
C GLU A 379 9.55 -26.52 -17.27
N ARG A 380 9.62 -26.76 -15.95
CA ARG A 380 8.85 -27.79 -15.25
C ARG A 380 8.08 -27.17 -14.09
N GLY A 381 6.84 -27.60 -13.92
CA GLY A 381 5.97 -27.19 -12.82
C GLY A 381 4.57 -27.75 -13.01
N ASP A 382 3.69 -27.40 -12.09
CA ASP A 382 2.29 -27.80 -12.10
C ASP A 382 1.41 -26.54 -12.24
N TYR A 383 1.24 -26.07 -13.47
CA TYR A 383 0.48 -24.85 -13.75
C TYR A 383 -0.06 -24.77 -15.17
N SER A 384 -1.17 -24.05 -15.30
CA SER A 384 -1.72 -23.60 -16.57
C SER A 384 -1.29 -22.17 -16.87
N LEU A 385 -1.07 -21.84 -18.14
CA LEU A 385 -0.74 -20.49 -18.57
C LEU A 385 -1.72 -20.01 -19.63
N THR A 386 -2.32 -18.85 -19.38
CA THR A 386 -3.11 -18.08 -20.34
C THR A 386 -2.53 -16.67 -20.43
N GLY A 387 -1.91 -16.36 -21.57
CA GLY A 387 -1.33 -15.05 -21.85
C GLY A 387 -1.98 -14.41 -23.06
N SER A 388 -2.31 -13.13 -23.03
CA SER A 388 -2.86 -12.42 -24.21
C SER A 388 -2.18 -11.08 -24.45
N SER A 389 -2.04 -10.72 -25.74
CA SER A 389 -1.58 -9.40 -26.17
C SER A 389 -2.53 -8.80 -27.21
N SER A 390 -3.07 -7.60 -26.94
CA SER A 390 -4.00 -6.94 -27.87
C SER A 390 -3.31 -6.46 -29.15
N TYR A 391 -2.18 -5.74 -29.02
CA TYR A 391 -1.54 -5.05 -30.15
C TYR A 391 -0.08 -5.45 -30.38
N GLY A 392 0.63 -5.94 -29.36
CA GLY A 392 2.05 -6.29 -29.46
C GLY A 392 2.33 -7.66 -30.07
N ASP A 393 3.64 -7.95 -30.17
CA ASP A 393 4.15 -9.26 -30.54
C ASP A 393 4.09 -10.21 -29.36
N LEU A 394 3.88 -11.49 -29.66
CA LEU A 394 3.84 -12.54 -28.66
C LEU A 394 4.94 -13.56 -28.97
N ARG A 395 5.82 -13.80 -27.99
CA ARG A 395 6.97 -14.69 -28.13
C ARG A 395 7.03 -15.65 -26.96
N THR A 396 7.27 -16.92 -27.26
CA THR A 396 7.49 -17.96 -26.26
C THR A 396 8.50 -18.98 -26.76
N ASP A 397 9.41 -19.41 -25.90
CA ASP A 397 10.28 -20.58 -26.11
C ASP A 397 9.81 -21.80 -25.28
N MET A 398 8.78 -21.62 -24.46
CA MET A 398 8.09 -22.66 -23.71
C MET A 398 7.19 -23.50 -24.62
N PRO A 399 6.89 -24.78 -24.29
CA PRO A 399 6.08 -25.70 -25.09
C PRO A 399 4.58 -25.36 -25.05
N PHE A 400 4.22 -24.10 -25.29
CA PHE A 400 2.84 -23.59 -25.28
C PHE A 400 2.36 -23.27 -26.69
N ASN A 401 1.05 -23.40 -26.90
CA ASN A 401 0.45 -23.11 -28.18
C ASN A 401 0.18 -21.62 -28.30
N VAL A 402 0.62 -21.02 -29.41
CA VAL A 402 0.32 -19.62 -29.75
C VAL A 402 -0.74 -19.59 -30.84
N LYS A 403 -1.92 -19.04 -30.53
CA LYS A 403 -3.00 -18.86 -31.50
C LYS A 403 -3.76 -17.57 -31.24
N ASN A 404 -4.09 -16.82 -32.30
CA ASN A 404 -4.89 -15.60 -32.21
C ASN A 404 -4.41 -14.61 -31.13
N LYS A 405 -3.10 -14.35 -31.07
CA LYS A 405 -2.46 -13.47 -30.06
C LYS A 405 -2.67 -13.89 -28.59
N THR A 406 -2.95 -15.17 -28.38
CA THR A 406 -3.07 -15.78 -27.06
C THR A 406 -2.05 -16.93 -26.96
N ILE A 407 -1.39 -17.06 -25.82
CA ILE A 407 -0.61 -18.23 -25.40
C ILE A 407 -1.51 -19.04 -24.48
N GLU A 408 -1.67 -20.31 -24.81
CA GLU A 408 -2.34 -21.27 -23.94
C GLU A 408 -1.50 -22.54 -23.82
N GLY A 409 -1.42 -23.06 -22.60
CA GLY A 409 -0.81 -24.34 -22.35
C GLY A 409 -0.86 -24.73 -20.89
N GLN A 410 -0.47 -25.96 -20.62
CA GLN A 410 -0.48 -26.54 -19.30
C GLN A 410 0.75 -27.42 -19.13
N LEU A 411 1.41 -27.29 -17.98
CA LEU A 411 2.45 -28.18 -17.50
C LEU A 411 1.94 -28.88 -16.24
N GLY A 412 2.20 -30.19 -16.12
CA GLY A 412 1.67 -30.98 -15.01
C GLY A 412 0.14 -31.10 -15.04
N GLU A 413 -0.47 -31.16 -13.86
CA GLU A 413 -1.92 -31.29 -13.66
C GLU A 413 -2.66 -29.94 -13.74
N GLY A 414 -1.93 -28.82 -13.79
CA GLY A 414 -2.47 -27.46 -13.78
C GLY A 414 -2.89 -26.96 -12.39
N GLU A 415 -2.17 -27.33 -11.32
CA GLU A 415 -2.48 -26.95 -9.93
C GLU A 415 -2.60 -25.42 -9.74
N TYR A 416 -1.68 -24.66 -10.32
CA TYR A 416 -1.70 -23.19 -10.28
C TYR A 416 -2.05 -22.56 -11.63
N THR A 417 -2.53 -21.31 -11.62
CA THR A 417 -2.88 -20.57 -12.83
C THR A 417 -2.00 -19.34 -13.02
N ILE A 418 -1.42 -19.20 -14.21
CA ILE A 418 -0.70 -17.99 -14.63
C ILE A 418 -1.55 -17.26 -15.66
N LYS A 419 -2.10 -16.12 -15.26
CA LYS A 419 -2.87 -15.23 -16.11
C LYS A 419 -2.06 -13.98 -16.43
N ILE A 420 -1.86 -13.72 -17.72
CA ILE A 420 -1.12 -12.54 -18.20
C ILE A 420 -1.96 -11.80 -19.24
N GLU A 421 -2.22 -10.53 -19.00
CA GLU A 421 -2.95 -9.66 -19.91
C GLU A 421 -2.13 -8.41 -20.22
N GLY A 422 -1.73 -8.26 -21.49
CA GLY A 422 -0.99 -7.12 -21.98
C GLY A 422 -1.64 -6.49 -23.21
N ASN A 423 -1.36 -5.21 -23.47
CA ASN A 423 -1.68 -4.61 -24.77
C ASN A 423 -0.45 -4.48 -25.68
N SER A 424 0.76 -4.52 -25.13
CA SER A 424 2.04 -4.43 -25.84
C SER A 424 2.72 -5.80 -25.94
N ASP A 425 4.02 -5.84 -26.21
CA ASP A 425 4.76 -7.09 -26.40
C ASP A 425 4.69 -7.98 -25.14
N LEU A 426 4.48 -9.27 -25.36
CA LEU A 426 4.46 -10.30 -24.33
C LEU A 426 5.51 -11.37 -24.66
N ALA A 427 6.49 -11.52 -23.78
CA ALA A 427 7.49 -12.57 -23.85
C ALA A 427 7.38 -13.50 -22.63
N VAL A 428 7.12 -14.79 -22.88
CA VAL A 428 7.17 -15.84 -21.86
C VAL A 428 8.34 -16.75 -22.18
N GLN A 429 9.36 -16.76 -21.32
CA GLN A 429 10.61 -17.45 -21.58
C GLN A 429 10.92 -18.46 -20.49
N ARG A 430 11.68 -19.49 -20.84
CA ARG A 430 12.29 -20.38 -19.85
C ARG A 430 13.30 -19.60 -19.00
N ASN A 431 13.23 -19.79 -17.69
CA ASN A 431 14.28 -19.34 -16.78
C ASN A 431 15.54 -20.24 -16.91
N PRO A 432 16.69 -19.69 -17.36
CA PRO A 432 17.92 -20.46 -17.54
C PRO A 432 18.55 -20.92 -16.21
N ASP A 433 18.26 -20.22 -15.10
CA ASP A 433 18.84 -20.50 -13.78
C ASP A 433 18.24 -21.73 -13.10
N VAL A 434 17.23 -22.37 -13.72
CA VAL A 434 16.68 -23.66 -13.30
C VAL A 434 17.22 -24.76 -14.23
N PRO A 435 18.20 -25.57 -13.78
CA PRO A 435 18.78 -26.64 -14.59
C PRO A 435 17.73 -27.69 -14.93
N VAL A 436 17.70 -28.08 -16.19
CA VAL A 436 17.00 -29.30 -16.63
C VAL A 436 17.97 -30.45 -16.36
N PRO A 437 17.61 -31.50 -15.58
CA PRO A 437 18.45 -32.68 -15.48
C PRO A 437 18.67 -33.22 -16.89
N GLU A 438 19.92 -33.46 -17.28
CA GLU A 438 20.26 -34.07 -18.56
C GLU A 438 19.48 -35.38 -18.69
N THR A 439 18.48 -35.41 -19.57
CA THR A 439 17.83 -36.65 -19.95
C THR A 439 18.90 -37.48 -20.65
N ASN A 440 19.27 -38.63 -20.07
CA ASN A 440 20.16 -39.62 -20.69
C ASN A 440 19.79 -39.78 -22.17
N ARG A 441 20.57 -39.16 -23.06
CA ARG A 441 20.62 -39.55 -24.46
C ARG A 441 21.24 -40.94 -24.44
N ILE A 442 20.39 -41.96 -24.50
CA ILE A 442 20.82 -43.27 -24.94
C ILE A 442 21.29 -43.04 -26.38
N GLU A 443 22.60 -42.92 -26.56
CA GLU A 443 23.23 -43.08 -27.85
C GLU A 443 22.91 -44.50 -28.31
N THR A 444 21.88 -44.66 -29.13
CA THR A 444 21.78 -45.81 -30.02
C THR A 444 22.97 -45.75 -30.96
N SER A 445 24.03 -46.47 -30.63
CA SER A 445 25.12 -46.77 -31.55
C SER A 445 24.56 -47.63 -32.68
N GLU A 446 24.11 -46.98 -33.75
CA GLU A 446 23.89 -47.64 -35.03
C GLU A 446 25.23 -48.23 -35.49
N THR A 447 25.29 -49.56 -35.51
CA THR A 447 26.42 -50.31 -36.05
C THR A 447 26.35 -50.21 -37.57
N ASN A 448 27.10 -49.26 -38.14
CA ASN A 448 27.37 -49.24 -39.57
C ASN A 448 28.37 -50.37 -39.89
N ALA A 449 27.85 -51.50 -40.34
CA ALA A 449 28.60 -52.50 -41.06
C ALA A 449 28.66 -52.08 -42.54
N ASP A 450 29.80 -51.52 -42.94
CA ASP A 450 30.31 -51.63 -44.31
C ASP A 450 31.79 -51.21 -44.32
N GLY A 451 32.66 -52.21 -44.25
CA GLY A 451 34.11 -52.09 -44.41
C GLY A 451 34.57 -53.11 -45.42
N GLN A 452 34.90 -52.63 -46.61
CA GLN A 452 35.33 -53.40 -47.78
C GLN A 452 36.67 -54.12 -47.53
N GLN A 453 36.81 -55.23 -48.26
CA GLN A 453 37.96 -56.11 -48.39
C GLN A 453 39.31 -55.39 -48.52
N GLU A 454 40.29 -55.82 -47.73
CA GLU A 454 41.67 -55.88 -48.19
C GLU A 454 42.35 -57.15 -47.66
N THR A 455 43.19 -57.71 -48.50
CA THR A 455 43.64 -59.11 -48.56
C THR A 455 44.69 -59.48 -47.52
N ASP A 456 44.52 -60.67 -46.95
CA ASP A 456 45.47 -61.37 -46.09
C ASP A 456 46.65 -61.96 -46.89
N GLY A 457 47.84 -61.90 -46.29
CA GLY A 457 49.10 -62.29 -46.92
C GLY A 457 50.28 -62.28 -45.95
N GLY A 458 50.30 -63.24 -45.02
CA GLY A 458 51.54 -63.96 -44.73
C GLY A 458 52.23 -63.75 -43.37
N THR A 459 52.19 -64.83 -42.59
CA THR A 459 53.29 -65.45 -41.83
C THR A 459 53.86 -64.82 -40.53
N ASN A 460 53.44 -65.49 -39.44
CA ASN A 460 54.26 -66.14 -38.40
C ASN A 460 54.83 -65.36 -37.19
N PRO A 461 55.03 -66.06 -36.05
CA PRO A 461 54.82 -65.52 -34.70
C PRO A 461 56.07 -65.68 -33.81
N GLN A 462 55.85 -65.58 -32.49
CA GLN A 462 56.79 -65.70 -31.35
C GLN A 462 57.38 -64.37 -30.92
N GLY A 463 57.48 -64.03 -29.64
CA GLY A 463 57.21 -64.71 -28.39
C GLY A 463 57.20 -63.64 -27.29
N ASN A 464 56.53 -63.84 -26.16
CA ASN A 464 57.06 -64.50 -24.96
C ASN A 464 57.15 -63.44 -23.83
N THR A 465 56.65 -63.78 -22.64
CA THR A 465 57.20 -63.45 -21.30
C THR A 465 57.29 -61.97 -20.87
N THR A 466 56.97 -61.51 -19.65
CA THR A 466 56.46 -62.07 -18.39
C THR A 466 56.09 -60.86 -17.50
N GLU A 467 55.32 -61.12 -16.44
CA GLU A 467 55.51 -60.56 -15.08
C GLU A 467 54.94 -59.17 -14.67
N VAL A 468 53.74 -59.25 -14.07
CA VAL A 468 53.26 -58.86 -12.71
C VAL A 468 54.16 -57.97 -11.78
N PRO A 469 53.64 -57.44 -10.64
CA PRO A 469 53.04 -56.12 -10.40
C PRO A 469 53.82 -55.28 -9.34
N THR A 470 53.38 -54.07 -8.99
CA THR A 470 53.25 -53.58 -7.58
C THR A 470 52.84 -52.10 -7.50
N SER A 471 51.62 -51.85 -6.99
CA SER A 471 51.27 -51.09 -5.76
C SER A 471 51.80 -49.65 -5.50
N PRO A 472 51.20 -48.90 -4.55
CA PRO A 472 50.65 -47.57 -4.85
C PRO A 472 51.28 -46.43 -4.04
N ARG A 473 50.97 -45.19 -4.44
CA ARG A 473 50.63 -44.09 -3.53
C ARG A 473 49.92 -42.97 -4.25
#